data_AF-A0A0W0ZZ44-F1
#
_entry.id   AF-A0A0W0ZZ44-F1
#
_cell.length_a   1.000
_cell.length_b   1.000
_cell.length_c   1.000
_cell.angle_alpha   90.00
_cell.angle_beta   90.00
_cell.angle_gamma   90.00
#
_symmetry.space_group_name_H-M   'P 1'
#
loop_
_entity.id
_entity.type
_entity.pdbx_description
1 polymer ?
#
loop_
_entity_poly.entity_id
_entity_poly.type
_entity_poly.pdbx_seq_one_letter_code
_entity_poly.pdbx_strand_id
1 'polypeptide(L)'
;MKSQKELFEFLCELIDIQIKKYVSLAKFGVGPDARLNAKLVFEEVNELLTFAEKLIEDLENPQQVCADPEYFNALFYQTKFYIEQEYVRAYAGWLLSENNIHSGVKGRVEEQLNQLKQIGQSAQIDCSIPSKPLTDVQKQCEHDSSAIAFRILDLAKNIKENPEMELPSNIPLHARIILKQNATTRYCIEDFAKPIEELHKKYDDFLQQSTLEKSNNVLLKEDAELHQKTHKEKWDNLFKRYERIEPSSQLFSPNYEWHKVALPEKKKPEASYWSRELTLFGGIVLTGAVAIYMLTSYFMQLDDENSLNSTLKF
;
A
#
# COMPACT_ATOMS: atom_id res chain seq x y z
N MET A 1 -12.14 -1.76 -26.78
CA MET A 1 -10.89 -2.46 -26.48
C MET A 1 -9.78 -1.55 -25.94
N LYS A 2 -9.76 -0.23 -26.24
CA LYS A 2 -8.73 0.68 -25.70
C LYS A 2 -8.66 0.61 -24.16
N SER A 3 -9.78 0.86 -23.47
CA SER A 3 -9.81 0.84 -22.00
C SER A 3 -9.48 -0.52 -21.39
N GLN A 4 -9.81 -1.62 -22.08
CA GLN A 4 -9.41 -2.98 -21.69
C GLN A 4 -7.89 -3.16 -21.74
N LYS A 5 -7.25 -2.69 -22.81
CA LYS A 5 -5.78 -2.71 -22.93
C LYS A 5 -5.13 -1.85 -21.85
N GLU A 6 -5.59 -0.62 -21.65
CA GLU A 6 -5.04 0.29 -20.64
C GLU A 6 -5.22 -0.26 -19.21
N LEU A 7 -6.36 -0.88 -18.89
CA LEU A 7 -6.56 -1.53 -17.59
C LEU A 7 -5.66 -2.76 -17.42
N PHE A 8 -5.44 -3.54 -18.48
CA PHE A 8 -4.54 -4.69 -18.44
C PHE A 8 -3.09 -4.24 -18.19
N GLU A 9 -2.64 -3.21 -18.90
CA GLU A 9 -1.31 -2.62 -18.71
C GLU A 9 -1.13 -2.11 -17.28
N PHE A 10 -2.13 -1.40 -16.75
CA PHE A 10 -2.16 -0.96 -15.36
C PHE A 10 -2.08 -2.14 -14.37
N LEU A 11 -2.81 -3.22 -14.61
CA LEU A 11 -2.75 -4.43 -13.78
C LEU A 11 -1.37 -5.08 -13.82
N CYS A 12 -0.71 -5.14 -14.98
CA CYS A 12 0.66 -5.66 -15.10
C CYS A 12 1.64 -4.89 -14.22
N GLU A 13 1.59 -3.56 -14.26
CA GLU A 13 2.40 -2.68 -13.41
C GLU A 13 2.08 -2.90 -11.93
N LEU A 14 0.80 -2.89 -11.58
CA LEU A 14 0.35 -3.05 -10.20
C LEU A 14 0.79 -4.39 -9.61
N ILE A 15 0.61 -5.49 -10.32
CA ILE A 15 0.96 -6.84 -9.85
C ILE A 15 2.47 -6.93 -9.59
N ASP A 16 3.31 -6.42 -10.49
CA ASP A 16 4.76 -6.41 -10.29
C ASP A 16 5.16 -5.62 -9.02
N ILE A 17 4.53 -4.45 -8.81
CA ILE A 17 4.72 -3.64 -7.60
C ILE A 17 4.33 -4.42 -6.35
N GLN A 18 3.14 -5.03 -6.32
CA GLN A 18 2.65 -5.75 -5.14
C GLN A 18 3.49 -7.01 -4.86
N ILE A 19 3.95 -7.71 -5.90
CA ILE A 19 4.90 -8.84 -5.76
C ILE A 19 6.19 -8.39 -5.07
N LYS A 20 6.80 -7.31 -5.56
CA LYS A 20 8.01 -6.75 -4.95
C LYS A 20 7.76 -6.33 -3.50
N LYS A 21 6.59 -5.76 -3.21
CA LYS A 21 6.22 -5.25 -1.89
C LYS A 21 6.06 -6.37 -0.87
N TYR A 22 5.25 -7.41 -1.11
CA TYR A 22 5.04 -8.45 -0.08
C TYR A 22 6.33 -9.21 0.24
N VAL A 23 7.18 -9.47 -0.76
CA VAL A 23 8.47 -10.13 -0.56
C VAL A 23 9.38 -9.27 0.32
N SER A 24 9.40 -7.96 0.06
CA SER A 24 10.21 -7.03 0.83
C SER A 24 9.71 -6.90 2.27
N LEU A 25 8.39 -6.87 2.46
CA LEU A 25 7.77 -6.87 3.78
C LEU A 25 8.09 -8.16 4.57
N ALA A 26 8.01 -9.33 3.93
CA ALA A 26 8.33 -10.60 4.58
C ALA A 26 9.83 -10.75 4.91
N LYS A 27 10.71 -10.22 4.04
CA LYS A 27 12.16 -10.40 4.14
C LYS A 27 12.87 -9.38 5.01
N PHE A 28 12.47 -8.11 4.90
CA PHE A 28 13.14 -6.97 5.53
C PHE A 28 12.24 -6.23 6.51
N GLY A 29 10.93 -6.47 6.46
CA GLY A 29 10.04 -6.01 7.49
C GLY A 29 10.41 -6.63 8.82
N VAL A 30 10.35 -5.81 9.87
CA VAL A 30 10.69 -6.25 11.22
C VAL A 30 9.43 -6.26 12.05
N GLY A 31 9.25 -7.36 12.78
CA GLY A 31 8.05 -7.62 13.57
C GLY A 31 7.01 -8.46 12.82
N PRO A 32 6.08 -9.09 13.57
CA PRO A 32 5.00 -9.90 13.00
C PRO A 32 4.06 -9.09 12.10
N ASP A 33 3.89 -7.79 12.33
CA ASP A 33 2.96 -6.95 11.55
C ASP A 33 3.39 -6.70 10.11
N ALA A 34 4.70 -6.60 9.86
CA ALA A 34 5.19 -6.53 8.48
C ALA A 34 4.90 -7.84 7.74
N ARG A 35 4.90 -8.97 8.43
CA ARG A 35 4.53 -10.28 7.87
C ARG A 35 3.02 -10.43 7.70
N LEU A 36 2.19 -9.82 8.58
CA LEU A 36 0.74 -9.71 8.38
C LEU A 36 0.42 -8.87 7.13
N ASN A 37 1.03 -7.69 7.01
CA ASN A 37 0.87 -6.84 5.84
C ASN A 37 1.40 -7.52 4.55
N ALA A 38 2.51 -8.27 4.66
CA ALA A 38 2.99 -9.10 3.56
C ALA A 38 1.94 -10.16 3.14
N LYS A 39 1.25 -10.78 4.11
CA LYS A 39 0.19 -11.75 3.81
C LYS A 39 -1.00 -11.10 3.10
N LEU A 40 -1.44 -9.92 3.55
CA LEU A 40 -2.49 -9.16 2.89
C LEU A 40 -2.14 -8.85 1.44
N VAL A 41 -0.97 -8.25 1.21
CA VAL A 41 -0.51 -7.93 -0.15
C VAL A 41 -0.34 -9.19 -1.02
N PHE A 42 0.06 -10.32 -0.42
CA PHE A 42 0.08 -11.60 -1.12
C PHE A 42 -1.32 -12.05 -1.57
N GLU A 43 -2.35 -11.89 -0.73
CA GLU A 43 -3.74 -12.21 -1.09
C GLU A 43 -4.26 -11.27 -2.17
N GLU A 44 -3.96 -9.97 -2.07
CA GLU A 44 -4.25 -8.97 -3.13
C GLU A 44 -3.68 -9.43 -4.49
N VAL A 45 -2.43 -9.90 -4.53
CA VAL A 45 -1.79 -10.38 -5.78
C VAL A 45 -2.55 -11.54 -6.43
N ASN A 46 -3.13 -12.46 -5.64
CA ASN A 46 -3.88 -13.59 -6.18
C ASN A 46 -5.15 -13.14 -6.92
N GLU A 47 -5.88 -12.17 -6.36
CA GLU A 47 -7.09 -11.61 -6.99
C GLU A 47 -6.72 -10.76 -8.20
N LEU A 48 -5.68 -9.92 -8.12
CA LEU A 48 -5.21 -9.11 -9.24
C LEU A 48 -4.75 -9.97 -10.43
N LEU A 49 -4.04 -11.09 -10.20
CA LEU A 49 -3.68 -12.04 -11.25
C LEU A 49 -4.92 -12.64 -11.92
N THR A 50 -5.98 -12.92 -11.15
CA THR A 50 -7.24 -13.42 -11.67
C THR A 50 -7.97 -12.36 -12.51
N PHE A 51 -7.90 -11.09 -12.12
CA PHE A 51 -8.46 -9.99 -12.90
C PHE A 51 -7.72 -9.81 -14.22
N ALA A 52 -6.39 -9.91 -14.20
CA ALA A 52 -5.56 -9.84 -15.39
C ALA A 52 -5.81 -11.03 -16.34
N GLU A 53 -5.94 -12.25 -15.80
CA GLU A 53 -6.29 -13.46 -16.57
C GLU A 53 -7.62 -13.28 -17.32
N LYS A 54 -8.64 -12.85 -16.59
CA LYS A 54 -9.96 -12.54 -17.14
C LYS A 54 -9.90 -11.51 -18.26
N LEU A 55 -9.13 -10.44 -18.06
CA LEU A 55 -9.03 -9.35 -19.02
C LEU A 55 -8.21 -9.75 -20.26
N ILE A 56 -7.19 -10.60 -20.13
CA ILE A 56 -6.43 -11.08 -21.29
C ILE A 56 -7.22 -12.08 -22.12
N GLU A 57 -8.02 -12.95 -21.50
CA GLU A 57 -8.91 -13.89 -22.20
C GLU A 57 -9.92 -13.13 -23.09
N ASP A 58 -10.48 -12.03 -22.58
CA ASP A 58 -11.35 -11.12 -23.33
C ASP A 58 -10.62 -10.44 -24.51
N LEU A 59 -9.37 -10.03 -24.30
CA LEU A 59 -8.54 -9.40 -25.33
C LEU A 59 -8.15 -10.39 -26.44
N GLU A 60 -7.91 -11.66 -26.10
CA GLU A 60 -7.56 -12.74 -27.04
C GLU A 60 -8.76 -13.19 -27.89
N ASN A 61 -9.99 -13.05 -27.38
CA ASN A 61 -11.20 -13.51 -28.04
C ASN A 61 -12.22 -12.38 -28.34
N PRO A 62 -11.88 -11.35 -29.15
CA PRO A 62 -12.75 -10.20 -29.38
C PRO A 62 -14.12 -10.55 -29.99
N GLN A 63 -14.22 -11.70 -30.68
CA GLN A 63 -15.42 -12.13 -31.42
C GLN A 63 -16.43 -12.90 -30.55
N GLN A 64 -16.01 -13.45 -29.41
CA GLN A 64 -16.92 -14.13 -28.48
C GLN A 64 -17.66 -13.17 -27.54
N VAL A 65 -17.31 -11.89 -27.61
CA VAL A 65 -17.59 -10.93 -26.56
C VAL A 65 -18.56 -9.89 -27.10
N CYS A 66 -19.86 -10.16 -26.88
CA CYS A 66 -20.71 -9.10 -26.37
C CYS A 66 -20.06 -8.72 -25.02
N ALA A 67 -19.13 -7.75 -25.03
CA ALA A 67 -18.45 -7.30 -23.82
C ALA A 67 -19.54 -6.77 -22.92
N ASP A 68 -19.99 -7.58 -21.98
CA ASP A 68 -20.90 -7.15 -20.96
C ASP A 68 -20.25 -5.95 -20.29
N PRO A 69 -20.77 -4.72 -20.47
CA PRO A 69 -20.18 -3.54 -19.87
C PRO A 69 -20.11 -3.68 -18.34
N GLU A 70 -21.00 -4.49 -17.75
CA GLU A 70 -20.98 -4.80 -16.33
C GLU A 70 -19.73 -5.58 -15.92
N TYR A 71 -19.20 -6.44 -16.79
CA TYR A 71 -18.00 -7.22 -16.51
C TYR A 71 -16.73 -6.37 -16.44
N PHE A 72 -16.51 -5.50 -17.44
CA PHE A 72 -15.39 -4.56 -17.42
C PHE A 72 -15.50 -3.60 -16.23
N ASN A 73 -16.71 -3.08 -15.97
CA ASN A 73 -16.96 -2.20 -14.83
C ASN A 73 -16.62 -2.90 -13.50
N ALA A 74 -17.00 -4.17 -13.35
CA ALA A 74 -16.65 -4.95 -12.17
C ALA A 74 -15.12 -5.05 -12.00
N LEU A 75 -14.38 -5.48 -13.04
CA LEU A 75 -12.92 -5.56 -12.97
C LEU A 75 -12.26 -4.21 -12.66
N PHE A 76 -12.77 -3.13 -13.25
CA PHE A 76 -12.30 -1.78 -12.99
C PHE A 76 -12.50 -1.38 -11.52
N TYR A 77 -13.72 -1.51 -10.98
CA TYR A 77 -14.00 -1.13 -9.60
C TYR A 77 -13.24 -1.97 -8.58
N GLN A 78 -13.03 -3.26 -8.87
CA GLN A 78 -12.26 -4.18 -8.03
C GLN A 78 -10.75 -3.88 -8.08
N THR A 79 -10.23 -3.45 -9.22
CA THR A 79 -8.85 -2.95 -9.33
C THR A 79 -8.70 -1.64 -8.55
N LYS A 80 -9.63 -0.70 -8.75
CA LYS A 80 -9.69 0.58 -8.02
C LYS A 80 -9.76 0.38 -6.51
N PHE A 81 -10.51 -0.62 -6.03
CA PHE A 81 -10.63 -0.95 -4.62
C PHE A 81 -9.27 -1.12 -3.94
N TYR A 82 -8.36 -1.95 -4.47
CA TYR A 82 -7.05 -2.16 -3.81
C TYR A 82 -6.18 -0.91 -3.80
N ILE A 83 -6.25 -0.08 -4.83
CA ILE A 83 -5.51 1.18 -4.87
C ILE A 83 -6.07 2.16 -3.82
N GLU A 84 -7.40 2.22 -3.65
CA GLU A 84 -8.03 3.01 -2.60
C GLU A 84 -7.60 2.53 -1.21
N GLN A 85 -7.54 1.21 -0.97
CA GLN A 85 -7.05 0.67 0.30
C GLN A 85 -5.56 0.96 0.53
N GLU A 86 -4.73 0.91 -0.51
CA GLU A 86 -3.34 1.34 -0.39
C GLU A 86 -3.21 2.84 -0.12
N TYR A 87 -4.07 3.67 -0.71
CA TYR A 87 -4.09 5.10 -0.46
C TYR A 87 -4.43 5.42 0.99
N VAL A 88 -5.43 4.74 1.56
CA VAL A 88 -5.79 4.86 2.99
C VAL A 88 -4.55 4.69 3.89
N ARG A 89 -3.79 3.61 3.66
CA ARG A 89 -2.56 3.30 4.42
C ARG A 89 -1.45 4.32 4.16
N ALA A 90 -1.23 4.69 2.91
CA ALA A 90 -0.18 5.60 2.49
C ALA A 90 -0.41 7.03 3.02
N TYR A 91 -1.64 7.51 2.93
CA TYR A 91 -2.01 8.85 3.36
C TYR A 91 -1.94 9.01 4.88
N ALA A 92 -2.41 8.01 5.65
CA ALA A 92 -2.21 8.00 7.09
C ALA A 92 -0.73 8.05 7.48
N GLY A 93 0.13 7.26 6.82
CA GLY A 93 1.57 7.30 7.04
C GLY A 93 2.20 8.66 6.73
N TRP A 94 1.77 9.31 5.65
CA TRP A 94 2.22 10.66 5.29
C TRP A 94 1.74 11.72 6.29
N LEU A 95 0.50 11.62 6.80
CA LEU A 95 0.00 12.50 7.86
C LEU A 95 0.84 12.39 9.14
N LEU A 96 1.21 11.16 9.53
CA LEU A 96 2.07 10.90 10.68
C LEU A 96 3.46 11.54 10.53
N SER A 97 4.11 11.32 9.39
CA SER A 97 5.45 11.84 9.14
C SER A 97 5.69 12.04 7.66
N GLU A 98 6.20 13.20 7.30
CA GLU A 98 6.72 13.43 5.96
C GLU A 98 8.17 12.94 5.87
N ASN A 99 8.40 11.95 5.02
CA ASN A 99 9.73 11.48 4.67
C ASN A 99 9.71 10.92 3.24
N ASN A 100 10.88 10.66 2.68
CA ASN A 100 11.04 10.18 1.31
C ASN A 100 10.20 8.92 1.00
N ILE A 101 9.97 8.04 1.99
CA ILE A 101 9.13 6.85 1.80
C ILE A 101 7.65 7.23 1.78
N HIS A 102 7.14 7.90 2.82
CA HIS A 102 5.71 8.18 2.90
C HIS A 102 5.27 9.11 1.77
N SER A 103 6.07 10.11 1.42
CA SER A 103 5.81 10.98 0.27
C SER A 103 5.91 10.20 -1.04
N GLY A 104 6.90 9.32 -1.21
CA GLY A 104 7.04 8.50 -2.41
C GLY A 104 5.90 7.50 -2.61
N VAL A 105 5.48 6.81 -1.55
CA VAL A 105 4.36 5.85 -1.61
C VAL A 105 3.04 6.57 -1.85
N LYS A 106 2.76 7.67 -1.13
CA LYS A 106 1.56 8.48 -1.36
C LYS A 106 1.50 8.99 -2.79
N GLY A 107 2.58 9.61 -3.28
CA GLY A 107 2.65 10.17 -4.64
C GLY A 107 2.39 9.12 -5.71
N ARG A 108 3.04 7.95 -5.62
CA ARG A 108 2.80 6.84 -6.55
C ARG A 108 1.35 6.37 -6.54
N VAL A 109 0.75 6.20 -5.36
CA VAL A 109 -0.64 5.72 -5.26
C VAL A 109 -1.61 6.77 -5.82
N GLU A 110 -1.34 8.06 -5.63
CA GLU A 110 -2.11 9.15 -6.26
C GLU A 110 -1.97 9.15 -7.79
N GLU A 111 -0.77 8.88 -8.32
CA GLU A 111 -0.56 8.69 -9.76
C GLU A 111 -1.35 7.49 -10.28
N GLN A 112 -1.34 6.35 -9.58
CA GLN A 112 -2.10 5.16 -9.94
C GLN A 112 -3.63 5.41 -9.92
N LEU A 113 -4.14 6.14 -8.92
CA LEU A 113 -5.55 6.55 -8.88
C LEU A 113 -5.91 7.49 -10.04
N ASN A 114 -5.02 8.41 -10.40
CA ASN A 114 -5.22 9.31 -11.53
C ASN A 114 -5.21 8.57 -12.88
N GLN A 115 -4.31 7.60 -13.06
CA GLN A 115 -4.31 6.71 -14.23
C GLN A 115 -5.62 5.91 -14.33
N LEU A 116 -6.07 5.28 -13.23
CA LEU A 116 -7.36 4.59 -13.20
C LEU A 116 -8.52 5.53 -13.53
N LYS A 117 -8.50 6.77 -13.03
CA LYS A 117 -9.51 7.77 -13.36
C LYS A 117 -9.53 8.08 -14.86
N GLN A 118 -8.38 8.17 -15.52
CA GLN A 118 -8.30 8.38 -16.98
C GLN A 118 -8.83 7.17 -17.77
N ILE A 119 -8.51 5.96 -17.32
CA ILE A 119 -9.03 4.70 -17.91
C ILE A 119 -10.56 4.66 -17.77
N GLY A 120 -11.06 4.95 -16.56
CA GLY A 120 -12.49 4.99 -16.26
C GLY A 120 -13.24 6.05 -17.07
N GLN A 121 -12.70 7.26 -17.19
CA GLN A 121 -13.25 8.32 -18.03
C GLN A 121 -13.35 7.89 -19.51
N SER A 122 -12.30 7.24 -20.03
CA SER A 122 -12.29 6.70 -21.39
C SER A 122 -13.32 5.59 -21.59
N ALA A 123 -13.66 4.85 -20.53
CA ALA A 123 -14.66 3.80 -20.50
C ALA A 123 -16.07 4.28 -20.07
N GLN A 124 -16.27 5.58 -19.81
CA GLN A 124 -17.53 6.15 -19.31
C GLN A 124 -17.96 5.59 -17.92
N ILE A 125 -16.98 5.25 -17.07
CA ILE A 125 -17.20 4.83 -15.68
C ILE A 125 -17.18 6.05 -14.76
N ASP A 126 -18.15 6.13 -13.84
CA ASP A 126 -18.16 7.16 -12.79
C ASP A 126 -17.17 6.82 -11.67
N CYS A 127 -15.95 7.36 -11.76
CA CYS A 127 -14.93 7.18 -10.75
C CYS A 127 -15.17 7.95 -9.43
N SER A 128 -16.24 8.76 -9.33
CA SER A 128 -16.59 9.45 -8.08
C SER A 128 -17.20 8.51 -7.04
N ILE A 129 -17.72 7.36 -7.49
CA ILE A 129 -18.29 6.34 -6.62
C ILE A 129 -17.16 5.58 -5.93
N PRO A 130 -17.14 5.51 -4.57
CA PRO A 130 -16.20 4.68 -3.84
C PRO A 130 -16.35 3.20 -4.23
N SER A 131 -15.24 2.48 -4.39
CA SER A 131 -15.31 1.05 -4.66
C SER A 131 -15.77 0.30 -3.41
N LYS A 132 -16.44 -0.84 -3.60
CA LYS A 132 -16.92 -1.70 -2.52
C LYS A 132 -16.25 -3.06 -2.57
N PRO A 133 -15.96 -3.70 -1.42
CA PRO A 133 -15.45 -5.06 -1.40
C PRO A 133 -16.54 -6.04 -1.86
N LEU A 134 -16.17 -7.01 -2.70
CA LEU A 134 -17.06 -8.09 -3.15
C LEU A 134 -16.65 -9.45 -2.57
N THR A 135 -15.37 -9.67 -2.34
CA THR A 135 -14.84 -10.92 -1.80
C THR A 135 -14.52 -10.80 -0.31
N ASP A 136 -14.42 -11.92 0.40
CA ASP A 136 -14.03 -11.90 1.81
C ASP A 136 -12.59 -11.42 2.01
N VAL A 137 -11.71 -11.68 1.05
CA VAL A 137 -10.34 -11.13 1.02
C VAL A 137 -10.39 -9.60 0.94
N GLN A 138 -11.25 -9.03 0.10
CA GLN A 138 -11.41 -7.58 0.02
C GLN A 138 -12.02 -6.98 1.27
N LYS A 139 -13.04 -7.63 1.87
CA LYS A 139 -13.60 -7.16 3.14
C LYS A 139 -12.54 -7.14 4.24
N GLN A 140 -11.72 -8.18 4.32
CA GLN A 140 -10.59 -8.24 5.25
C GLN A 140 -9.54 -7.16 4.93
N CYS A 141 -9.23 -6.93 3.65
CA CYS A 141 -8.30 -5.87 3.23
C CYS A 141 -8.81 -4.48 3.62
N GLU A 142 -10.10 -4.17 3.43
CA GLU A 142 -10.70 -2.90 3.87
C GLU A 142 -10.64 -2.75 5.40
N HIS A 143 -10.98 -3.82 6.12
CA HIS A 143 -10.89 -3.86 7.57
C HIS A 143 -9.46 -3.58 8.07
N ASP A 144 -8.49 -4.36 7.61
CA ASP A 144 -7.11 -4.23 8.06
C ASP A 144 -6.49 -2.90 7.62
N SER A 145 -6.85 -2.38 6.44
CA SER A 145 -6.39 -1.05 5.99
C SER A 145 -6.94 0.07 6.87
N SER A 146 -8.21 -0.01 7.23
CA SER A 146 -8.85 0.94 8.15
C SER A 146 -8.27 0.83 9.56
N ALA A 147 -8.02 -0.39 10.06
CA ALA A 147 -7.37 -0.62 11.34
C ALA A 147 -5.95 -0.06 11.39
N ILE A 148 -5.16 -0.27 10.33
CA ILE A 148 -3.83 0.32 10.20
C ILE A 148 -3.92 1.85 10.21
N ALA A 149 -4.75 2.44 9.34
CA ALA A 149 -4.88 3.88 9.25
C ALA A 149 -5.37 4.50 10.57
N PHE A 150 -6.40 3.93 11.19
CA PHE A 150 -6.88 4.33 12.51
C PHE A 150 -5.75 4.39 13.53
N ARG A 151 -5.01 3.28 13.68
CA ARG A 151 -3.89 3.19 14.61
C ARG A 151 -2.88 4.31 14.35
N ILE A 152 -2.44 4.48 13.11
CA ILE A 152 -1.49 5.55 12.73
C ILE A 152 -1.95 6.94 13.19
N LEU A 153 -3.21 7.25 12.93
CA LEU A 153 -3.80 8.54 13.28
C LEU A 153 -3.98 8.67 14.80
N ASP A 154 -4.28 7.57 15.49
CA ASP A 154 -4.39 7.52 16.95
C ASP A 154 -3.06 7.85 17.62
N LEU A 155 -1.94 7.27 17.14
CA LEU A 155 -0.60 7.65 17.62
C LEU A 155 -0.32 9.14 17.38
N ALA A 156 -0.66 9.68 16.21
CA ALA A 156 -0.46 11.10 15.94
C ALA A 156 -1.23 11.98 16.93
N LYS A 157 -2.48 11.60 17.26
CA LYS A 157 -3.31 12.28 18.27
C LYS A 157 -2.72 12.15 19.68
N ASN A 158 -2.38 10.94 20.11
CA ASN A 158 -1.84 10.69 21.45
C ASN A 158 -0.52 11.45 21.67
N ILE A 159 0.35 11.50 20.66
CA ILE A 159 1.59 12.28 20.72
C ILE A 159 1.30 13.79 20.75
N LYS A 160 0.34 14.29 19.97
CA LYS A 160 -0.06 15.69 20.00
C LYS A 160 -0.57 16.10 21.38
N GLU A 161 -1.37 15.25 22.02
CA GLU A 161 -1.95 15.49 23.35
C GLU A 161 -0.91 15.37 24.47
N ASN A 162 0.03 14.43 24.35
CA ASN A 162 1.12 14.23 25.30
C ASN A 162 2.49 14.06 24.60
N PRO A 163 3.16 15.15 24.21
CA PRO A 163 4.44 15.09 23.50
C PRO A 163 5.56 14.36 24.25
N GLU A 164 5.48 14.31 25.59
CA GLU A 164 6.49 13.68 26.43
C GLU A 164 6.29 12.19 26.64
N MET A 165 5.18 11.62 26.14
CA MET A 165 4.87 10.20 26.28
C MET A 165 6.06 9.31 25.89
N GLU A 166 6.23 8.21 26.64
CA GLU A 166 7.25 7.23 26.31
C GLU A 166 6.86 6.49 25.04
N LEU A 167 7.69 6.62 24.01
CA LEU A 167 7.54 5.87 22.78
C LEU A 167 8.33 4.56 22.86
N PRO A 168 7.74 3.43 22.44
CA PRO A 168 8.31 2.10 22.51
C PRO A 168 9.75 2.04 22.01
N SER A 169 10.59 1.29 22.71
CA SER A 169 12.04 1.21 22.48
C SER A 169 12.42 0.60 21.12
N ASN A 170 11.52 -0.19 20.55
CA ASN A 170 11.60 -0.78 19.23
C ASN A 170 11.24 0.20 18.10
N ILE A 171 10.62 1.37 18.36
CA ILE A 171 10.58 2.44 17.34
C ILE A 171 12.00 3.02 17.21
N PRO A 172 12.56 3.13 16.00
CA PRO A 172 13.89 3.70 15.79
C PRO A 172 14.04 5.07 16.44
N LEU A 173 15.19 5.34 17.07
CA LEU A 173 15.41 6.60 17.81
C LEU A 173 15.12 7.85 16.97
N HIS A 174 15.59 7.89 15.72
CA HIS A 174 15.35 9.02 14.82
C HIS A 174 13.85 9.24 14.53
N ALA A 175 13.08 8.15 14.39
CA ALA A 175 11.63 8.21 14.20
C ALA A 175 10.92 8.77 15.44
N ARG A 176 11.31 8.32 16.64
CA ARG A 176 10.77 8.86 17.90
C ARG A 176 11.01 10.36 18.03
N ILE A 177 12.20 10.83 17.65
CA ILE A 177 12.53 12.26 17.66
C ILE A 177 11.61 13.04 16.72
N ILE A 178 11.43 12.57 15.47
CA ILE A 178 10.55 13.21 14.49
C ILE A 178 9.10 13.26 14.98
N LEU A 179 8.60 12.14 15.52
CA LEU A 179 7.24 12.06 16.04
C LEU A 179 7.00 13.07 17.18
N LYS A 180 7.93 13.15 18.15
CA LYS A 180 7.86 14.15 19.23
C LYS A 180 7.96 15.59 18.71
N GLN A 181 8.79 15.83 17.70
CA GLN A 181 8.86 17.15 17.05
C GLN A 181 7.54 17.51 16.35
N ASN A 182 6.91 16.55 15.67
CA ASN A 182 5.64 16.75 14.96
C ASN A 182 4.49 17.12 15.91
N ALA A 183 4.56 16.70 17.18
CA ALA A 183 3.61 17.05 18.23
C ALA A 183 3.41 18.57 18.40
N THR A 184 4.48 19.34 18.25
CA THR A 184 4.48 20.81 18.43
C THR A 184 4.52 21.58 17.11
N THR A 185 4.55 20.87 15.98
CA THR A 185 4.69 21.44 14.64
C THR A 185 3.60 20.90 13.72
N ARG A 186 3.86 19.81 13.00
CA ARG A 186 2.99 19.24 11.98
C ARG A 186 1.57 18.97 12.48
N TYR A 187 1.40 18.33 13.63
CA TYR A 187 0.08 17.93 14.14
C TYR A 187 -0.77 19.11 14.64
N CYS A 188 -0.18 20.30 14.74
CA CYS A 188 -0.86 21.54 15.11
C CYS A 188 -1.28 22.40 13.90
N ILE A 189 -0.79 22.10 12.70
CA ILE A 189 -1.15 22.82 11.47
C ILE A 189 -2.51 22.29 10.97
N GLU A 190 -3.44 23.18 10.64
CA GLU A 190 -4.82 22.84 10.27
C GLU A 190 -4.90 21.80 9.12
N ASP A 191 -4.07 21.97 8.09
CA ASP A 191 -3.98 21.06 6.93
C ASP A 191 -3.60 19.61 7.28
N PHE A 192 -3.08 19.37 8.50
CA PHE A 192 -2.76 18.04 9.00
C PHE A 192 -3.68 17.64 10.15
N ALA A 193 -3.91 18.55 11.10
CA ALA A 193 -4.75 18.30 12.27
C ALA A 193 -6.17 17.88 11.88
N LYS A 194 -6.79 18.61 10.94
CA LYS A 194 -8.16 18.33 10.52
C LYS A 194 -8.29 16.97 9.81
N PRO A 195 -7.49 16.62 8.79
CA PRO A 195 -7.52 15.28 8.23
C PRO A 195 -7.24 14.17 9.24
N ILE A 196 -6.33 14.39 10.20
CA ILE A 196 -6.06 13.40 11.26
C ILE A 196 -7.31 13.15 12.09
N GLU A 197 -7.99 14.20 12.54
CA GLU A 197 -9.20 14.09 13.36
C GLU A 197 -10.37 13.45 12.59
N GLU A 198 -10.64 13.92 11.36
CA GLU A 198 -11.74 13.44 10.53
C GLU A 198 -11.56 11.98 10.12
N LEU A 199 -10.36 11.59 9.68
CA LEU A 199 -10.06 10.22 9.29
C LEU A 199 -9.99 9.27 10.48
N HIS A 200 -9.43 9.71 11.63
CA HIS A 200 -9.43 8.92 12.85
C HIS A 200 -10.85 8.54 13.25
N LYS A 201 -11.76 9.52 13.30
CA LYS A 201 -13.17 9.29 13.58
C LYS A 201 -13.82 8.37 12.54
N LYS A 202 -13.61 8.63 11.25
CA LYS A 202 -14.17 7.81 10.16
C LYS A 202 -13.80 6.34 10.31
N TYR A 203 -12.54 6.03 10.60
CA TYR A 203 -12.08 4.65 10.73
C TYR A 203 -12.50 4.03 12.06
N ASP A 204 -12.58 4.79 13.15
CA ASP A 204 -13.18 4.31 14.41
C ASP A 204 -14.63 3.89 14.21
N ASP A 205 -15.45 4.77 13.62
CA ASP A 205 -16.87 4.51 13.33
C ASP A 205 -17.03 3.25 12.46
N PHE A 206 -16.16 3.06 11.45
CA PHE A 206 -16.16 1.87 10.60
C PHE A 206 -15.76 0.60 11.38
N LEU A 207 -14.69 0.65 12.18
CA LEU A 207 -14.18 -0.51 12.92
C LEU A 207 -15.16 -0.98 14.00
N GLN A 208 -15.87 -0.06 14.65
CA GLN A 208 -16.92 -0.39 15.62
C GLN A 208 -18.12 -1.11 14.99
N GLN A 209 -18.38 -0.88 13.70
CA GLN A 209 -19.45 -1.53 12.94
C GLN A 209 -19.01 -2.83 12.27
N SER A 210 -17.71 -3.05 12.13
CA SER A 210 -17.14 -4.24 11.51
C SER A 210 -17.30 -5.47 12.41
N THR A 211 -17.80 -6.58 11.84
CA THR A 211 -17.83 -7.88 12.51
C THR A 211 -16.56 -8.70 12.31
N LEU A 212 -15.63 -8.22 11.48
CA LEU A 212 -14.35 -8.89 11.22
C LEU A 212 -13.36 -8.61 12.35
N GLU A 213 -12.57 -9.63 12.67
CA GLU A 213 -11.40 -9.51 13.53
C GLU A 213 -10.16 -9.19 12.69
N LYS A 214 -9.15 -8.61 13.34
CA LYS A 214 -7.84 -8.37 12.71
C LYS A 214 -7.21 -9.69 12.30
N SER A 215 -6.70 -9.76 11.07
CA SER A 215 -5.98 -10.94 10.59
C SER A 215 -4.72 -11.22 11.42
N ASN A 216 -4.53 -12.48 11.79
CA ASN A 216 -3.32 -12.98 12.47
C ASN A 216 -2.43 -13.83 11.55
N ASN A 217 -2.78 -13.93 10.26
CA ASN A 217 -2.05 -14.74 9.29
C ASN A 217 -0.78 -14.03 8.83
N VAL A 218 0.38 -14.62 9.15
CA VAL A 218 1.68 -14.08 8.76
C VAL A 218 2.23 -14.77 7.51
N LEU A 219 2.92 -14.01 6.67
CA LEU A 219 3.72 -14.57 5.57
C LEU A 219 5.19 -14.67 5.99
N LEU A 220 5.71 -15.89 6.09
CA LEU A 220 7.12 -16.12 6.39
C LEU A 220 8.00 -15.79 5.19
N LYS A 221 9.29 -15.57 5.44
CA LYS A 221 10.24 -15.16 4.41
C LYS A 221 10.42 -16.25 3.35
N GLU A 222 10.59 -17.49 3.79
CA GLU A 222 10.82 -18.64 2.93
C GLU A 222 9.60 -18.88 2.02
N ASP A 223 8.40 -18.78 2.59
CA ASP A 223 7.14 -18.86 1.85
C ASP A 223 6.99 -17.70 0.86
N ALA A 224 7.35 -16.48 1.26
CA ALA A 224 7.30 -15.32 0.37
C ALA A 224 8.21 -15.48 -0.86
N GLU A 225 9.41 -16.04 -0.69
CA GLU A 225 10.34 -16.31 -1.79
C GLU A 225 9.80 -17.40 -2.72
N LEU A 226 9.18 -18.46 -2.18
CA LEU A 226 8.50 -19.48 -2.98
C LEU A 226 7.32 -18.90 -3.78
N HIS A 227 6.43 -18.17 -3.11
CA HIS A 227 5.27 -17.56 -3.74
C HIS A 227 5.66 -16.51 -4.78
N GLN A 228 6.75 -15.78 -4.57
CA GLN A 228 7.29 -14.85 -5.58
C GLN A 228 7.55 -15.55 -6.91
N LYS A 229 8.16 -16.73 -6.87
CA LYS A 229 8.44 -17.49 -8.09
C LYS A 229 7.15 -17.84 -8.82
N THR A 230 6.17 -18.41 -8.11
CA THR A 230 4.87 -18.78 -8.70
C THR A 230 4.10 -17.58 -9.24
N HIS A 231 4.03 -16.47 -8.50
CA HIS A 231 3.35 -15.27 -8.96
C HIS A 231 4.05 -14.61 -10.15
N LYS A 232 5.39 -14.59 -10.17
CA LYS A 232 6.14 -14.10 -11.34
C LYS A 232 5.96 -14.98 -12.56
N GLU A 233 5.88 -16.29 -12.42
CA GLU A 233 5.62 -17.20 -13.54
C GLU A 233 4.23 -16.95 -14.15
N LYS A 234 3.20 -16.77 -13.30
CA LYS A 234 1.85 -16.40 -13.76
C LYS A 234 1.83 -15.03 -14.44
N TRP A 235 2.45 -14.04 -13.82
CA TRP A 235 2.56 -12.69 -14.36
C TRP A 235 3.30 -12.66 -15.70
N ASP A 236 4.42 -13.39 -15.83
CA ASP A 236 5.21 -13.48 -17.06
C ASP A 236 4.42 -14.16 -18.19
N ASN A 237 3.60 -15.16 -17.87
CA ASN A 237 2.69 -15.78 -18.84
C ASN A 237 1.67 -14.76 -19.38
N LEU A 238 0.99 -14.03 -18.48
CA LEU A 238 0.05 -12.96 -18.83
C LEU A 238 0.73 -11.89 -19.71
N PHE A 239 1.92 -11.46 -19.31
CA PHE A 239 2.70 -10.43 -20.00
C PHE A 239 3.07 -10.86 -21.43
N LYS A 240 3.53 -12.11 -21.61
CA LYS A 240 3.86 -12.69 -22.92
C LYS A 240 2.64 -12.89 -23.81
N ARG A 241 1.48 -13.20 -23.24
CA ARG A 241 0.22 -13.27 -24.00
C ARG A 241 -0.17 -11.90 -24.51
N TYR A 242 -0.07 -10.88 -23.67
CA TYR A 242 -0.34 -9.50 -24.07
C TYR A 242 0.60 -8.96 -25.15
N GLU A 243 1.89 -9.33 -25.10
CA GLU A 243 2.86 -8.96 -26.15
C GLU A 243 2.41 -9.42 -27.55
N ARG A 244 1.70 -10.56 -27.65
CA ARG A 244 1.16 -11.05 -28.92
C ARG A 244 -0.03 -10.23 -29.43
N ILE A 245 -0.72 -9.53 -28.53
CA ILE A 245 -1.92 -8.73 -28.83
C ILE A 245 -1.54 -7.28 -29.14
N GLU A 246 -0.63 -6.71 -28.36
CA GLU A 246 -0.18 -5.31 -28.47
C GLU A 246 1.36 -5.21 -28.36
N PRO A 247 2.10 -5.70 -29.37
CA PRO A 247 3.57 -5.69 -29.34
C PRO A 247 4.17 -4.28 -29.35
N SER A 248 3.37 -3.27 -29.70
CA SER A 248 3.78 -1.86 -29.72
C SER A 248 3.58 -1.15 -28.38
N SER A 249 3.05 -1.84 -27.36
CA SER A 249 2.85 -1.27 -26.03
C SER A 249 4.16 -0.73 -25.45
N GLN A 250 4.05 0.40 -24.75
CA GLN A 250 5.18 1.02 -24.07
C GLN A 250 5.82 0.08 -23.04
N LEU A 251 5.06 -0.88 -22.49
CA LEU A 251 5.57 -1.87 -21.52
C LEU A 251 6.71 -2.74 -22.06
N PHE A 252 6.77 -2.94 -23.39
CA PHE A 252 7.81 -3.74 -24.06
C PHE A 252 8.97 -2.87 -24.58
N SER A 253 8.89 -1.55 -24.41
CA SER A 253 9.95 -0.65 -24.83
C SER A 253 11.22 -0.89 -24.00
N PRO A 254 12.42 -0.89 -24.63
CA PRO A 254 13.69 -0.99 -23.88
C PRO A 254 13.92 0.19 -22.93
N ASN A 255 13.21 1.30 -23.13
CA ASN A 255 13.28 2.49 -22.29
C ASN A 255 12.21 2.51 -21.17
N TYR A 256 11.38 1.46 -21.07
CA TYR A 256 10.36 1.39 -20.05
C TYR A 256 10.99 1.08 -18.68
N GLU A 257 10.87 2.02 -17.75
CA GLU A 257 11.39 1.86 -16.39
C GLU A 257 10.29 1.31 -15.47
N TRP A 258 10.41 0.02 -15.12
CA TRP A 258 9.57 -0.60 -14.10
C TRP A 258 9.75 0.07 -12.75
N HIS A 259 8.64 0.28 -12.05
CA HIS A 259 8.68 0.91 -10.73
C HIS A 259 9.56 0.14 -9.74
N LYS A 260 10.38 0.89 -9.01
CA LYS A 260 11.22 0.40 -7.91
C LYS A 260 10.47 0.69 -6.61
N VAL A 261 10.09 -0.36 -5.90
CA VAL A 261 9.46 -0.23 -4.58
C VAL A 261 10.48 0.38 -3.62
N ALA A 262 10.08 1.38 -2.83
CA ALA A 262 10.94 1.96 -1.80
C ALA A 262 11.27 0.88 -0.76
N LEU A 263 12.52 0.41 -0.72
CA LEU A 263 12.99 -0.67 0.14
C LEU A 263 13.70 -0.13 1.39
N PRO A 264 13.59 -0.81 2.55
CA PRO A 264 14.53 -0.62 3.63
C PRO A 264 15.89 -1.21 3.22
N GLU A 265 16.88 -0.36 2.95
CA GLU A 265 18.26 -0.82 2.71
C GLU A 265 18.97 -1.17 4.03
N LYS A 266 19.74 -2.27 4.04
CA LYS A 266 20.77 -2.49 5.06
C LYS A 266 21.85 -1.43 4.84
N LYS A 267 22.07 -0.56 5.83
CA LYS A 267 23.31 0.25 5.88
C LYS A 267 24.51 -0.70 5.77
N LYS A 268 25.34 -0.53 4.73
CA LYS A 268 26.76 -0.88 4.87
C LYS A 268 27.36 0.10 5.88
N PRO A 269 28.30 -0.34 6.73
CA PRO A 269 28.98 0.59 7.63
C PRO A 269 29.82 1.54 6.79
N GLU A 270 29.35 2.77 6.59
CA GLU A 270 30.14 3.80 5.95
C GLU A 270 31.16 4.35 6.96
N ALA A 271 32.43 4.19 6.58
CA ALA A 271 33.53 4.93 7.18
C ALA A 271 33.29 6.43 6.98
N SER A 272 33.62 7.19 8.01
CA SER A 272 33.68 8.65 8.04
C SER A 272 34.23 9.26 6.74
N TYR A 273 33.64 10.34 6.25
CA TYR A 273 34.31 11.65 6.16
C TYR A 273 33.34 12.73 5.68
N TRP A 274 33.52 13.93 6.24
CA TRP A 274 32.87 15.18 5.88
C TRP A 274 33.00 15.55 4.39
N SER A 275 31.93 16.08 3.79
CA SER A 275 31.89 17.46 3.28
C SER A 275 30.55 17.78 2.60
N ARG A 276 30.12 19.02 2.79
CA ARG A 276 29.00 19.71 2.14
C ARG A 276 29.40 20.07 0.70
N GLU A 277 28.54 19.82 -0.26
CA GLU A 277 28.13 20.81 -1.27
C GLU A 277 26.87 20.35 -2.00
N LEU A 278 25.86 21.24 -2.05
CA LEU A 278 24.61 21.08 -2.78
C LEU A 278 24.87 21.41 -4.25
N THR A 279 24.55 20.48 -5.16
CA THR A 279 24.19 20.80 -6.54
C THR A 279 22.91 20.06 -6.91
N LEU A 280 21.83 20.83 -7.01
CA LEU A 280 20.56 20.49 -7.64
C LEU A 280 20.77 20.38 -9.14
N PHE A 281 20.58 19.21 -9.75
CA PHE A 281 20.02 19.06 -11.11
C PHE A 281 19.63 17.59 -11.35
N GLY A 282 18.36 17.40 -11.76
CA GLY A 282 17.78 16.25 -12.48
C GLY A 282 18.44 14.88 -12.33
N GLY A 283 17.95 14.08 -11.39
CA GLY A 283 18.29 12.67 -11.25
C GLY A 283 18.14 12.25 -9.80
N ILE A 284 17.03 11.62 -9.44
CA ILE A 284 16.79 11.17 -8.07
C ILE A 284 17.73 9.98 -7.80
N VAL A 285 18.91 10.29 -7.24
CA VAL A 285 19.83 9.33 -6.64
C VAL A 285 19.61 9.34 -5.12
N LEU A 286 19.30 8.14 -4.62
CA LEU A 286 19.60 7.60 -3.30
C LEU A 286 19.91 8.60 -2.18
N THR A 287 18.91 8.90 -1.36
CA THR A 287 19.12 9.21 0.06
C THR A 287 18.06 8.49 0.88
N GLY A 288 18.56 7.66 1.79
CA GLY A 288 17.81 6.57 2.42
C GLY A 288 16.64 7.00 3.30
N ALA A 289 15.79 6.03 3.58
CA ALA A 289 14.92 6.03 4.74
C ALA A 289 14.47 4.59 5.01
N VAL A 290 14.38 4.22 6.28
CA VAL A 290 13.69 3.03 6.78
C VAL A 290 12.45 3.56 7.47
N ALA A 291 11.29 3.44 6.84
CA ALA A 291 10.04 3.97 7.36
C ALA A 291 8.81 3.15 6.92
N ILE A 292 8.95 1.81 6.89
CA ILE A 292 7.81 0.91 7.14
C ILE A 292 7.77 0.52 8.65
N TYR A 293 8.75 0.98 9.42
CA TYR A 293 9.01 0.53 10.79
C TYR A 293 8.21 1.29 11.87
N MET A 294 7.64 2.46 11.57
CA MET A 294 7.36 3.44 12.63
C MET A 294 6.15 3.18 13.53
N LEU A 295 5.28 2.23 13.19
CA LEU A 295 3.92 2.28 13.70
C LEU A 295 3.54 1.14 14.62
N THR A 296 3.95 -0.09 14.36
CA THR A 296 3.23 -1.22 14.95
C THR A 296 3.75 -1.71 16.28
N SER A 297 4.99 -1.38 16.64
CA SER A 297 5.50 -1.68 17.96
C SER A 297 4.79 -0.96 19.11
N TYR A 298 4.33 0.26 18.87
CA TYR A 298 3.49 1.01 19.81
C TYR A 298 2.15 0.34 20.03
N PHE A 299 1.57 -0.23 18.96
CA PHE A 299 0.28 -0.89 19.08
C PHE A 299 0.36 -2.32 19.57
N MET A 300 1.48 -3.04 19.45
CA MET A 300 1.65 -4.31 20.18
C MET A 300 1.66 -4.07 21.69
N GLN A 301 2.26 -2.97 22.15
CA GLN A 301 2.28 -2.61 23.57
C GLN A 301 0.89 -2.17 24.08
N LEU A 302 0.12 -1.45 23.25
CA LEU A 302 -1.29 -1.12 23.55
C LEU A 302 -2.22 -2.34 23.48
N ASP A 303 -2.01 -3.27 22.54
CA ASP A 303 -2.77 -4.53 22.46
C ASP A 303 -2.41 -5.44 23.67
N ASP A 304 -1.16 -5.46 24.12
CA ASP A 304 -0.73 -6.15 25.35
C ASP A 304 -1.32 -5.48 26.61
N GLU A 305 -1.32 -4.14 26.71
CA GLU A 305 -1.93 -3.40 27.83
C GLU A 305 -3.46 -3.56 27.88
N ASN A 306 -4.14 -3.60 26.72
CA ASN A 306 -5.57 -3.88 26.64
C ASN A 306 -5.90 -5.36 26.90
N SER A 307 -4.98 -6.29 26.60
CA SER A 307 -5.12 -7.71 26.97
C SER A 307 -4.99 -7.93 28.48
N LEU A 308 -4.16 -7.13 29.17
CA LEU A 308 -4.01 -7.13 30.63
C LEU A 308 -5.21 -6.51 31.37
N ASN A 309 -5.99 -5.65 30.71
CA ASN A 309 -7.24 -5.09 31.26
C ASN A 309 -8.48 -5.99 31.07
N SER A 310 -8.33 -7.20 30.51
CA SER A 310 -9.40 -8.20 30.47
C SER A 310 -9.59 -8.98 31.80
N THR A 311 -8.74 -8.72 32.79
CA THR A 311 -8.81 -9.36 34.13
C THR A 311 -9.45 -8.45 35.18
N LEU A 312 -10.60 -7.84 34.90
CA LEU A 312 -11.52 -7.32 35.93
C LEU A 312 -12.96 -7.41 35.43
N LYS A 313 -13.45 -8.65 35.34
CA LYS A 313 -14.87 -8.99 35.54
C LYS A 313 -14.95 -10.16 36.51
N PHE A 314 -14.92 -9.84 37.80
CA PHE A 314 -15.89 -10.29 38.80
C PHE A 314 -15.94 -9.20 39.88
#